data_AF-W3RQ84-F1
#
_entry.id   AF-W3RQ84-F1
#
_cell.length_a   1.000
_cell.length_b   1.000
_cell.length_c   1.000
_cell.angle_alpha   90.00
_cell.angle_beta   90.00
_cell.angle_gamma   90.00
#
_symmetry.space_group_name_H-M   'P 1'
#
loop_
_entity.id
_entity.type
_entity.pdbx_description
1 polymer ?
#
loop_
_entity_poly.entity_id
_entity_poly.type
_entity_poly.pdbx_seq_one_letter_code
_entity_poly.pdbx_strand_id
1 'polypeptide(L)'
;MAGVTIKLLDNDAALAQLGGYVARAQDARGMFENIGMSLVTSTQARFERGQAPDGSPWPPSIRALVTGGKTLIETARLMRSITFQATATSVEVGTNVIYAAIHQLGGVIVRPARQQTLTFKRNKKGQMLRGFRKKGRGNETQTVTIGAGQVHMPARPFLGLDDEDEREIIMIADDWIAGEGAQP
;
A
#
# COMPACT_ATOMS: atom_id res chain seq x y z
N MET A 1 52.59 -6.31 -42.62
CA MET A 1 51.17 -5.95 -42.47
C MET A 1 51.09 -4.75 -41.55
N ALA A 2 50.73 -3.58 -42.07
CA ALA A 2 50.59 -2.38 -41.26
C ALA A 2 49.16 -2.32 -40.70
N GLY A 3 49.03 -2.35 -39.38
CA GLY A 3 47.76 -2.18 -38.68
C GLY A 3 47.70 -0.80 -38.02
N VAL A 4 46.53 -0.18 -38.08
CA VAL A 4 46.22 1.06 -37.34
C VAL A 4 45.52 0.67 -36.04
N THR A 5 46.06 1.13 -34.91
CA THR A 5 45.47 0.92 -33.58
C THR A 5 45.19 2.27 -32.95
N ILE A 6 43.93 2.51 -32.58
CA ILE A 6 43.55 3.66 -31.75
C ILE A 6 43.47 3.16 -30.31
N LYS A 7 44.20 3.82 -29.41
CA LYS A 7 44.13 3.59 -27.96
C LYS A 7 43.44 4.80 -27.34
N LEU A 8 42.32 4.56 -26.70
CA LEU A 8 41.62 5.55 -25.88
C LEU A 8 42.18 5.41 -24.45
N LEU A 9 42.45 6.54 -23.79
CA LEU A 9 43.04 6.60 -22.45
C LEU A 9 42.10 7.39 -21.54
N ASP A 10 42.04 7.06 -20.25
CA ASP A 10 41.04 7.55 -19.28
C ASP A 10 40.83 9.09 -19.22
N ASN A 11 41.75 9.89 -19.77
CA ASN A 11 41.66 11.36 -19.88
C ASN A 11 40.95 11.87 -21.15
N ASP A 12 40.49 10.99 -22.05
CA ASP A 12 39.65 11.40 -23.18
C ASP A 12 38.28 11.88 -22.66
N ALA A 13 37.80 13.03 -23.15
CA ALA A 13 36.51 13.59 -22.71
C ALA A 13 35.32 12.62 -22.87
N ALA A 14 35.41 11.71 -23.84
CA ALA A 14 34.45 10.62 -24.04
C ALA A 14 34.48 9.57 -22.91
N LEU A 15 35.65 9.26 -22.36
CA LEU A 15 35.82 8.32 -21.24
C LEU A 15 35.51 8.97 -19.88
N ALA A 16 35.71 10.28 -19.73
CA ALA A 16 35.33 11.02 -18.53
C ALA A 16 33.81 10.99 -18.27
N GLN A 17 32.98 11.15 -19.31
CA GLN A 17 31.53 10.99 -19.16
C GLN A 17 31.14 9.55 -18.81
N LEU A 18 31.80 8.57 -19.42
CA LEU A 18 31.59 7.15 -19.12
C LEU A 18 31.90 6.84 -17.65
N GLY A 19 32.96 7.42 -17.08
CA GLY A 19 33.28 7.31 -15.66
C GLY A 19 32.18 7.83 -14.74
N GLY A 20 31.55 8.95 -15.11
CA GLY A 20 30.39 9.49 -14.37
C GLY A 20 29.18 8.56 -14.40
N TYR A 21 28.89 7.93 -15.55
CA TYR A 21 27.84 6.93 -15.69
C TYR A 21 28.10 5.70 -14.82
N VAL A 22 29.33 5.18 -14.86
CA VAL A 22 29.73 4.01 -14.06
C VAL A 22 29.64 4.29 -12.57
N ALA A 23 30.07 5.47 -12.11
CA ALA A 23 30.00 5.84 -10.70
C ALA A 23 28.55 5.87 -10.17
N ARG A 24 27.63 6.48 -10.93
CA ARG A 24 26.20 6.55 -10.56
C ARG A 24 25.48 5.21 -10.69
N ALA A 25 25.93 4.35 -11.60
CA ALA A 25 25.46 2.97 -11.68
C ALA A 25 25.93 2.11 -10.49
N GLN A 26 27.10 2.45 -9.89
CA GLN A 26 27.62 1.76 -8.71
C GLN A 26 26.94 2.21 -7.41
N ASP A 27 26.51 3.47 -7.31
CA ASP A 27 25.70 3.98 -6.20
C ASP A 27 24.26 4.28 -6.65
N ALA A 28 23.50 3.22 -6.90
CA ALA A 28 22.11 3.31 -7.35
C ALA A 28 21.12 3.55 -6.20
N ARG A 29 21.57 3.81 -4.97
CA ARG A 29 20.68 3.98 -3.82
C ARG A 29 19.70 5.13 -4.04
N GLY A 30 20.17 6.29 -4.50
CA GLY A 30 19.31 7.45 -4.76
C GLY A 30 18.30 7.20 -5.87
N MET A 31 18.67 6.43 -6.90
CA MET A 31 17.74 5.96 -7.93
C MET A 31 16.60 5.13 -7.32
N PHE A 32 16.92 4.14 -6.48
CA PHE A 32 15.91 3.32 -5.82
C PHE A 32 15.06 4.10 -4.81
N GLU A 33 15.62 5.13 -4.16
CA GLU A 33 14.85 6.04 -3.31
C GLU A 33 13.83 6.84 -4.12
N ASN A 34 14.22 7.37 -5.29
CA ASN A 34 13.32 8.07 -6.20
C ASN A 34 12.23 7.14 -6.75
N ILE A 35 12.60 5.94 -7.19
CA ILE A 35 11.63 4.92 -7.64
C ILE A 35 10.64 4.61 -6.51
N GLY A 36 11.14 4.38 -5.29
CA GLY A 36 10.29 4.09 -4.13
C GLY A 36 9.30 5.20 -3.84
N MET A 37 9.74 6.46 -3.89
CA MET A 37 8.87 7.62 -3.71
C MET A 37 7.79 7.70 -4.80
N SER A 38 8.16 7.43 -6.05
CA SER A 38 7.23 7.39 -7.18
C SER A 38 6.15 6.35 -6.98
N LEU A 39 6.54 5.11 -6.64
CA LEU A 39 5.61 4.01 -6.44
C LEU A 39 4.66 4.24 -5.26
N VAL A 40 5.14 4.87 -4.17
CA VAL A 40 4.27 5.29 -3.07
C VAL A 40 3.24 6.31 -3.56
N THR A 41 3.67 7.30 -4.34
CA THR A 41 2.79 8.34 -4.89
C THR A 41 1.75 7.77 -5.85
N SER A 42 2.17 6.93 -6.79
CA SER A 42 1.26 6.23 -7.71
C SER A 42 0.25 5.36 -6.95
N THR A 43 0.72 4.61 -5.94
CA THR A 43 -0.18 3.81 -5.10
C THR A 43 -1.20 4.70 -4.38
N GLN A 44 -0.80 5.84 -3.83
CA GLN A 44 -1.74 6.79 -3.20
C GLN A 44 -2.75 7.34 -4.22
N ALA A 45 -2.31 7.68 -5.44
CA ALA A 45 -3.20 8.11 -6.51
C ALA A 45 -4.24 7.04 -6.89
N ARG A 46 -3.90 5.74 -6.83
CA ARG A 46 -4.86 4.64 -7.01
C ARG A 46 -5.96 4.63 -5.96
N PHE A 47 -5.65 4.93 -4.69
CA PHE A 47 -6.68 5.10 -3.65
C PHE A 47 -7.62 6.27 -3.95
N GLU A 48 -7.07 7.38 -4.44
CA GLU A 48 -7.88 8.54 -4.80
C GLU A 48 -8.77 8.27 -6.01
N ARG A 49 -8.26 7.57 -7.02
CA ARG A 49 -9.00 7.16 -8.22
C ARG A 49 -9.96 5.99 -7.95
N GLY A 50 -9.70 5.19 -6.92
CA GLY A 50 -10.45 3.97 -6.61
C GLY A 50 -10.23 2.85 -7.61
N GLN A 51 -9.01 2.72 -8.13
CA GLN A 51 -8.65 1.81 -9.22
C GLN A 51 -7.50 0.89 -8.80
N ALA A 52 -7.50 -0.31 -9.35
CA ALA A 52 -6.41 -1.26 -9.25
C ALA A 52 -5.26 -0.89 -10.21
N PRO A 53 -4.08 -1.53 -10.07
CA PRO A 53 -2.96 -1.34 -10.98
C PRO A 53 -3.32 -1.60 -12.44
N ASP A 54 -4.20 -2.56 -12.72
CA ASP A 54 -4.70 -2.83 -14.08
C ASP A 54 -5.68 -1.77 -14.62
N GLY A 55 -5.92 -0.69 -13.87
CA GLY A 55 -6.89 0.36 -14.19
C GLY A 55 -8.34 0.00 -13.88
N SER A 56 -8.62 -1.23 -13.42
CA SER A 56 -9.99 -1.65 -13.11
C SER A 56 -10.51 -0.98 -11.83
N PRO A 57 -11.77 -0.51 -11.79
CA PRO A 57 -12.32 0.10 -10.58
C PRO A 57 -12.52 -0.95 -9.48
N TRP A 58 -12.20 -0.60 -8.23
CA TRP A 58 -12.39 -1.52 -7.12
C TRP A 58 -13.86 -1.86 -6.86
N PRO A 59 -14.18 -3.13 -6.52
CA PRO A 59 -15.51 -3.51 -6.07
C PRO A 59 -15.98 -2.63 -4.91
N PRO A 60 -17.13 -1.95 -5.03
CA PRO A 60 -17.57 -0.96 -4.06
C PRO A 60 -17.78 -1.60 -2.69
N SER A 61 -17.37 -0.90 -1.63
CA SER A 61 -17.68 -1.34 -0.27
C SER A 61 -19.13 -1.05 0.09
N ILE A 62 -19.77 -1.91 0.90
CA ILE A 62 -21.14 -1.67 1.40
C ILE A 62 -21.23 -0.31 2.11
N ARG A 63 -20.19 0.08 2.86
CA ARG A 63 -20.10 1.40 3.50
C ARG A 63 -20.16 2.53 2.47
N ALA A 64 -19.36 2.44 1.40
CA ALA A 64 -19.36 3.44 0.33
C ALA A 64 -20.73 3.54 -0.36
N LEU A 65 -21.44 2.41 -0.54
CA LEU A 65 -22.78 2.39 -1.11
C LEU A 65 -23.86 2.98 -0.19
N VAL A 66 -23.78 2.70 1.11
CA VAL A 66 -24.84 3.09 2.08
C VAL A 66 -24.63 4.50 2.65
N THR A 67 -23.39 4.87 2.96
CA THR A 67 -23.05 6.12 3.65
C THR A 67 -22.37 7.12 2.71
N GLY A 68 -21.97 6.69 1.52
CA GLY A 68 -21.16 7.49 0.60
C GLY A 68 -19.65 7.43 0.90
N GLY A 69 -18.87 8.10 0.06
CA GLY A 69 -17.41 8.15 0.13
C GLY A 69 -16.72 7.08 -0.72
N LYS A 70 -15.38 6.98 -0.60
CA LYS A 70 -14.56 6.12 -1.46
C LYS A 70 -14.31 4.74 -0.85
N THR A 71 -14.28 3.71 -1.68
CA THR A 71 -13.87 2.37 -1.25
C THR A 71 -12.42 2.40 -0.77
N LEU A 72 -12.09 1.60 0.26
CA LEU A 72 -10.78 1.58 0.94
C LEU A 72 -10.34 2.88 1.63
N ILE A 73 -11.13 3.95 1.54
CA ILE A 73 -10.89 5.21 2.25
C ILE A 73 -12.04 5.45 3.22
N GLU A 74 -11.79 5.16 4.49
CA GLU A 74 -12.62 5.64 5.60
C GLU A 74 -11.87 6.75 6.34
N THR A 75 -10.75 6.40 6.97
CA THR A 75 -9.83 7.36 7.61
C THR A 75 -8.57 7.63 6.80
N ALA A 76 -8.44 7.01 5.62
CA ALA A 76 -7.23 6.95 4.80
C ALA A 76 -5.99 6.37 5.53
N ARG A 77 -6.17 5.59 6.61
CA ARG A 77 -5.04 4.98 7.34
C ARG A 77 -4.19 4.08 6.45
N LEU A 78 -4.81 3.18 5.67
CA LEU A 78 -4.11 2.26 4.78
C LEU A 78 -3.31 3.00 3.71
N MET A 79 -3.92 4.01 3.09
CA MET A 79 -3.27 4.85 2.09
C MET A 79 -2.03 5.56 2.67
N ARG A 80 -2.16 6.15 3.86
CA ARG A 80 -1.06 6.88 4.53
C ARG A 80 0.02 5.97 5.13
N SER A 81 -0.24 4.68 5.29
CA SER A 81 0.72 3.73 5.87
C SER A 81 1.57 3.01 4.84
N ILE A 82 1.45 3.38 3.56
CA ILE A 82 2.29 2.85 2.50
C ILE A 82 3.64 3.57 2.55
N THR A 83 4.70 2.79 2.62
CA THR A 83 6.09 3.26 2.71
C THR A 83 6.98 2.40 1.84
N PHE A 84 8.18 2.89 1.54
CA PHE A 84 9.20 2.12 0.84
C PHE A 84 10.48 1.97 1.66
N GLN A 85 11.28 0.97 1.32
CA GLN A 85 12.65 0.80 1.79
C GLN A 85 13.55 0.57 0.57
N ALA A 86 14.54 1.45 0.39
CA ALA A 86 15.49 1.39 -0.71
C ALA A 86 16.87 0.94 -0.20
N THR A 87 17.50 0.07 -0.98
CA THR A 87 18.91 -0.35 -0.83
C THR A 87 19.68 0.07 -2.08
N ALA A 88 20.98 -0.22 -2.13
CA ALA A 88 21.79 0.05 -3.32
C ALA A 88 21.40 -0.80 -4.55
N THR A 89 20.59 -1.85 -4.38
CA THR A 89 20.28 -2.83 -5.43
C THR A 89 18.79 -3.15 -5.58
N SER A 90 17.93 -2.67 -4.68
CA SER A 90 16.52 -3.01 -4.68
C SER A 90 15.67 -1.94 -3.98
N VAL A 91 14.38 -1.92 -4.30
CA VAL A 91 13.38 -1.15 -3.56
C VAL A 91 12.20 -2.06 -3.21
N GLU A 92 11.75 -1.96 -1.96
CA GLU A 92 10.58 -2.67 -1.45
C GLU A 92 9.50 -1.65 -1.07
N VAL A 93 8.26 -1.86 -1.54
CA VAL A 93 7.12 -0.98 -1.24
C VAL A 93 6.04 -1.79 -0.54
N GLY A 94 5.50 -1.28 0.56
CA GLY A 94 4.52 -2.03 1.34
C GLY A 94 3.89 -1.26 2.48
N THR A 95 3.20 -2.00 3.36
CA THR A 95 2.56 -1.43 4.54
C THR A 95 2.52 -2.43 5.69
N ASN A 96 2.54 -1.95 6.93
CA ASN A 96 2.45 -2.77 8.14
C ASN A 96 1.02 -2.97 8.65
N VAL A 97 0.02 -2.52 7.89
CA VAL A 97 -1.39 -2.62 8.30
C VAL A 97 -1.91 -4.04 8.09
N ILE A 98 -2.34 -4.69 9.16
CA ILE A 98 -2.76 -6.11 9.16
C ILE A 98 -3.85 -6.42 8.13
N TYR A 99 -4.83 -5.53 7.98
CA TYR A 99 -5.94 -5.75 7.04
C TYR A 99 -5.58 -5.44 5.58
N ALA A 100 -4.36 -4.99 5.30
CA ALA A 100 -3.88 -4.73 3.94
C ALA A 100 -3.90 -6.01 3.09
N ALA A 101 -3.44 -7.14 3.66
CA ALA A 101 -3.32 -8.39 2.93
C ALA A 101 -4.68 -8.91 2.41
N ILE A 102 -5.71 -8.89 3.26
CA ILE A 102 -7.05 -9.35 2.85
C ILE A 102 -7.70 -8.41 1.82
N HIS A 103 -7.31 -7.13 1.79
CA HIS A 103 -7.75 -6.20 0.75
C HIS A 103 -6.97 -6.37 -0.54
N GLN A 104 -5.65 -6.60 -0.48
CA GLN A 104 -4.82 -6.82 -1.66
C GLN A 104 -5.21 -8.12 -2.38
N LEU A 105 -5.29 -9.23 -1.63
CA LEU A 105 -5.45 -10.57 -2.21
C LEU A 105 -6.92 -11.04 -2.24
N GLY A 106 -7.79 -10.41 -1.46
CA GLY A 106 -9.11 -10.96 -1.18
C GLY A 106 -9.04 -12.19 -0.28
N GLY A 107 -10.19 -12.78 0.03
CA GLY A 107 -10.25 -14.05 0.75
C GLY A 107 -11.41 -14.15 1.74
N VAL A 108 -11.38 -15.20 2.55
CA VAL A 108 -12.44 -15.50 3.52
C VAL A 108 -11.96 -15.24 4.94
N ILE A 109 -12.66 -14.35 5.63
CA ILE A 109 -12.44 -14.09 7.06
C ILE A 109 -13.34 -15.04 7.86
N VAL A 110 -12.73 -16.00 8.54
CA VAL A 110 -13.42 -16.93 9.44
C VAL A 110 -13.54 -16.29 10.82
N ARG A 111 -14.77 -16.21 11.34
CA ARG A 111 -15.08 -15.77 12.70
C ARG A 111 -15.46 -17.00 13.52
N PRO A 112 -14.65 -17.40 14.52
CA PRO A 112 -15.00 -18.54 15.36
C PRO A 112 -16.22 -18.21 16.22
N ALA A 113 -16.93 -19.26 16.65
CA ALA A 113 -18.01 -19.11 17.61
C ALA A 113 -17.47 -18.50 18.90
N ARG A 114 -18.22 -17.56 19.49
CA ARG A 114 -17.83 -16.88 20.72
C ARG A 114 -19.04 -16.65 21.61
N GLN A 115 -18.81 -16.61 22.90
CA GLN A 115 -19.80 -16.12 23.85
C GLN A 115 -19.62 -14.61 24.02
N GLN A 116 -20.72 -13.86 24.00
CA GLN A 116 -20.72 -12.44 24.25
C GLN A 116 -21.74 -12.11 25.34
N THR A 117 -21.27 -11.42 26.38
CA THR A 117 -22.14 -10.94 27.46
C THR A 117 -22.77 -9.62 27.05
N LEU A 118 -24.09 -9.59 26.97
CA LEU A 118 -24.91 -8.41 26.72
C LEU A 118 -25.38 -7.86 28.07
N THR A 119 -25.16 -6.56 28.29
CA THR A 119 -25.62 -5.88 29.49
C THR A 119 -26.89 -5.09 29.18
N PHE A 120 -27.90 -5.26 30.03
CA PHE A 120 -29.18 -4.57 29.96
C PHE A 120 -29.46 -3.79 31.23
N LYS A 121 -30.42 -2.88 31.16
CA LYS A 121 -30.95 -2.19 32.34
C LYS A 121 -32.41 -2.59 32.53
N ARG A 122 -32.77 -2.87 33.77
CA ARG A 122 -34.11 -3.14 34.27
C ARG A 122 -34.51 -2.00 35.21
N ASN A 123 -35.70 -1.43 35.02
CA ASN A 123 -36.24 -0.39 35.89
C ASN A 123 -36.66 -0.98 37.24
N LYS A 124 -36.88 -0.12 38.25
CA LYS A 124 -37.38 -0.53 39.59
C LYS A 124 -38.72 -1.29 39.53
N LYS A 125 -39.50 -1.13 38.45
CA LYS A 125 -40.76 -1.85 38.16
C LYS A 125 -40.55 -3.21 37.47
N GLY A 126 -39.32 -3.72 37.39
CA GLY A 126 -39.00 -5.01 36.79
C GLY A 126 -38.99 -5.05 35.25
N GLN A 127 -39.41 -3.98 34.57
CA GLN A 127 -39.40 -3.90 33.10
C GLN A 127 -38.00 -3.65 32.54
N MET A 128 -37.62 -4.39 31.49
CA MET A 128 -36.37 -4.16 30.76
C MET A 128 -36.48 -2.87 29.92
N LEU A 129 -35.49 -1.99 30.02
CA LEU A 129 -35.40 -0.83 29.14
C LEU A 129 -34.90 -1.27 27.76
N ARG A 130 -35.36 -0.57 26.73
CA ARG A 130 -34.89 -0.76 25.36
C ARG A 130 -33.39 -0.45 25.23
N GLY A 131 -32.73 -1.31 24.46
CA GLY A 131 -31.34 -1.18 24.01
C GLY A 131 -30.30 -1.77 24.96
N PHE A 132 -29.17 -2.16 24.38
CA PHE A 132 -28.00 -2.60 25.12
C PHE A 132 -27.39 -1.45 25.95
N ARG A 133 -26.68 -1.79 27.02
CA ARG A 133 -25.93 -0.86 27.87
C ARG A 133 -24.45 -1.22 27.86
N LYS A 134 -23.61 -0.21 28.04
CA LYS A 134 -22.18 -0.42 28.32
C LYS A 134 -22.04 -1.15 29.66
N LYS A 135 -20.98 -1.96 29.79
CA LYS A 135 -20.61 -2.62 31.06
C LYS A 135 -20.58 -1.59 32.20
N GLY A 136 -21.19 -1.93 33.33
CA GLY A 136 -21.30 -1.05 34.52
C GLY A 136 -22.45 -0.03 34.48
N ARG A 137 -23.18 0.12 33.37
CA ARG A 137 -24.38 0.99 33.28
C ARG A 137 -25.72 0.24 33.21
N GLY A 138 -25.67 -1.07 33.42
CA GLY A 138 -26.84 -1.94 33.53
C GLY A 138 -26.77 -2.80 34.79
N ASN A 139 -27.89 -3.44 35.12
CA ASN A 139 -28.08 -4.26 36.31
C ASN A 139 -28.45 -5.72 35.96
N GLU A 140 -28.48 -6.07 34.68
CA GLU A 140 -28.79 -7.41 34.19
C GLU A 140 -27.78 -7.77 33.10
N THR A 141 -27.26 -9.00 33.11
CA THR A 141 -26.33 -9.49 32.10
C THR A 141 -26.82 -10.82 31.54
N GLN A 142 -26.84 -10.94 30.22
CA GLN A 142 -27.18 -12.17 29.51
C GLN A 142 -26.00 -12.59 28.64
N THR A 143 -25.55 -13.83 28.78
CA THR A 143 -24.53 -14.39 27.88
C THR A 143 -25.23 -15.00 26.66
N VAL A 144 -24.83 -14.57 25.47
CA VAL A 144 -25.34 -15.09 24.20
C VAL A 144 -24.21 -15.75 23.44
N THR A 145 -24.48 -16.95 22.91
CA THR A 145 -23.57 -17.64 21.99
C THR A 145 -23.78 -17.10 20.59
N ILE A 146 -22.72 -16.57 20.01
CA ILE A 146 -22.67 -16.16 18.60
C ILE A 146 -22.01 -17.30 17.84
N GLY A 147 -22.73 -17.86 16.87
CA GLY A 147 -22.23 -18.95 16.03
C GLY A 147 -21.00 -18.54 15.20
N ALA A 148 -20.26 -19.54 14.71
CA ALA A 148 -19.20 -19.29 13.76
C ALA A 148 -19.79 -18.74 12.45
N GLY A 149 -19.05 -17.85 11.80
CA GLY A 149 -19.47 -17.23 10.54
C GLY A 149 -18.29 -16.95 9.64
N GLN A 150 -18.56 -16.81 8.35
CA GLN A 150 -17.54 -16.47 7.36
C GLN A 150 -17.94 -15.20 6.64
N VAL A 151 -16.94 -14.38 6.30
CA VAL A 151 -17.14 -13.18 5.48
C VAL A 151 -16.20 -13.25 4.29
N HIS A 152 -16.79 -13.28 3.10
CA HIS A 152 -16.06 -13.24 1.84
C HIS A 152 -15.70 -11.78 1.50
N MET A 153 -14.40 -11.51 1.37
CA MET A 153 -13.87 -10.20 1.02
C MET A 153 -13.36 -10.22 -0.42
N PRO A 154 -13.89 -9.38 -1.32
CA PRO A 154 -13.35 -9.27 -2.66
C PRO A 154 -11.97 -8.61 -2.63
N ALA A 155 -11.11 -9.03 -3.55
CA ALA A 155 -9.81 -8.41 -3.79
C ALA A 155 -9.99 -6.99 -4.31
N ARG A 156 -9.13 -6.10 -3.82
CA ARG A 156 -9.00 -4.69 -4.19
C ARG A 156 -7.50 -4.39 -4.23
N PRO A 157 -6.79 -4.93 -5.23
CA PRO A 157 -5.36 -4.78 -5.32
C PRO A 157 -5.04 -3.29 -5.47
N PHE A 158 -4.14 -2.80 -4.64
CA PHE A 158 -3.68 -1.41 -4.64
C PHE A 158 -2.17 -1.35 -4.87
N LEU A 159 -1.42 -2.32 -4.35
CA LEU A 159 -0.02 -2.53 -4.69
C LEU A 159 0.10 -3.31 -6.00
N GLY A 160 1.04 -2.90 -6.84
CA GLY A 160 1.34 -3.48 -8.14
C GLY A 160 2.06 -2.46 -9.01
N LEU A 161 2.52 -2.91 -10.17
CA LEU A 161 3.05 -2.04 -11.21
C LEU A 161 2.03 -2.00 -12.35
N ASP A 162 1.83 -0.81 -12.90
CA ASP A 162 1.08 -0.60 -14.12
C ASP A 162 1.99 -0.04 -15.21
N ASP A 163 1.46 0.11 -16.43
CA ASP A 163 2.26 0.60 -17.56
C ASP A 163 2.80 2.02 -17.33
N GLU A 164 2.13 2.83 -16.50
CA GLU A 164 2.56 4.19 -16.17
C GLU A 164 3.73 4.16 -15.18
N ASP A 165 3.64 3.32 -14.14
CA ASP A 165 4.71 3.07 -13.19
C ASP A 165 5.97 2.54 -13.88
N GLU A 166 5.83 1.57 -14.79
CA GLU A 166 6.98 1.00 -15.49
C GLU A 166 7.72 2.04 -16.34
N ARG A 167 6.98 2.93 -17.02
CA ARG A 167 7.57 4.05 -17.75
C ARG A 167 8.26 5.02 -16.80
N GLU A 168 7.64 5.34 -15.66
CA GLU A 168 8.20 6.25 -14.68
C GLU A 168 9.49 5.70 -14.04
N ILE A 169 9.53 4.39 -13.75
CA ILE A 169 10.74 3.71 -13.26
C ILE A 169 11.88 3.85 -14.28
N ILE A 170 11.61 3.62 -15.56
CA ILE A 170 12.62 3.73 -16.62
C ILE A 170 13.10 5.18 -16.73
N MET A 171 12.20 6.16 -16.72
CA MET A 171 12.58 7.57 -16.76
C MET A 171 13.45 7.95 -15.57
N ILE A 172 13.09 7.54 -14.35
CA ILE A 172 13.91 7.81 -13.15
C ILE A 172 15.30 7.17 -13.26
N ALA A 173 15.38 5.96 -13.80
CA ALA A 173 16.66 5.27 -14.01
C ALA A 173 17.51 5.98 -15.07
N ASP A 174 16.91 6.38 -16.19
CA ASP A 174 17.58 7.11 -17.26
C ASP A 174 18.06 8.49 -16.78
N ASP A 175 17.24 9.24 -16.04
CA ASP A 175 17.60 10.55 -15.49
C ASP A 175 18.73 10.44 -14.46
N TRP A 176 18.72 9.38 -13.64
CA TRP A 176 19.79 9.08 -12.69
C TRP A 176 21.10 8.76 -13.43
N ILE A 177 21.02 7.96 -14.50
CA ILE A 177 22.17 7.63 -15.34
C ILE A 177 22.58 8.81 -16.23
N ALA A 178 21.71 9.75 -16.58
CA ALA A 178 22.12 10.98 -17.26
C ALA A 178 22.87 11.93 -16.29
N GLY A 179 22.60 11.81 -14.99
CA GLY A 179 23.13 12.70 -13.95
C GLY A 179 22.27 13.95 -13.75
N GLU A 180 21.04 13.95 -14.27
CA GLU A 180 20.07 15.03 -14.13
C GLU A 180 19.28 14.93 -12.81
N GLY A 181 19.24 13.73 -12.20
CA GLY A 181 18.53 13.44 -10.96
C GLY A 181 19.38 13.34 -9.69
N ALA A 182 20.69 13.59 -9.77
CA ALA A 182 21.57 13.57 -8.60
C ALA A 182 21.43 14.88 -7.81
N GLN A 183 20.48 14.93 -6.88
CA GLN A 183 20.49 15.98 -5.87
C GLN A 183 21.76 15.84 -5.00
N PRO A 184 22.42 16.96 -4.66
CA PRO A 184 23.70 16.97 -3.94
C PRO A 184 23.61 16.41 -2.52
#